data_AF-A0AAU4JQ00-F1
#
_entry.id   AF-A0AAU4JQ00-F1
#
_cell.length_a   1.000
_cell.length_b   1.000
_cell.length_c   1.000
_cell.angle_alpha   90.00
_cell.angle_beta   90.00
_cell.angle_gamma   90.00
#
_symmetry.space_group_name_H-M   'P 1'
#
loop_
_entity.id
_entity.type
_entity.pdbx_description
1 polymer ?
#
loop_
_entity_poly.entity_id
_entity_poly.type
_entity_poly.pdbx_seq_one_letter_code
_entity_poly.pdbx_strand_id
1 'polypeptide(L)'
;MRRSPLVALVLTTLLLVAPSAAQAAVPDRAAAPAADPTATLTGVRTAGTAWGLDPATGRMTLTVDDTVAPSELAELRAVTDRAGVLLRREPGTLRPLIAGGQGIYGGGGARCSLGANARSGSTYYVITAGHCTTAAPTWYADSARTTVLGTRTATSYPTNDYGLIRYTGQIAHPSAVYTYPGLLTINGPGNAYIGQAVCRSGSTTGVRCGTVTGLNQTVNYATGVIYGLIRTNICAEPGDSGGPLYVASTGRILGILSGGTGNCTAGGTTYYQPIAEVLAAYGLTLP
;
A
#
# COMPACT_ATOMS: atom_id res chain seq x y z
N MET A 1 -55.07 -12.57 -86.03
CA MET A 1 -56.39 -13.23 -85.92
C MET A 1 -56.37 -14.16 -84.72
N ARG A 2 -57.35 -14.01 -83.80
CA ARG A 2 -57.90 -15.05 -82.88
C ARG A 2 -56.91 -15.65 -81.85
N ARG A 3 -57.22 -15.79 -80.57
CA ARG A 3 -58.45 -15.66 -79.76
C ARG A 3 -57.98 -15.64 -78.29
N SER A 4 -58.49 -14.71 -77.50
CA SER A 4 -58.58 -14.88 -76.04
C SER A 4 -59.72 -15.86 -75.72
N PRO A 5 -59.67 -16.54 -74.57
CA PRO A 5 -60.89 -16.77 -73.82
C PRO A 5 -60.80 -16.24 -72.39
N LEU A 6 -61.92 -15.60 -72.00
CA LEU A 6 -62.29 -15.21 -70.64
C LEU A 6 -62.32 -16.41 -69.71
N VAL A 7 -61.88 -16.24 -68.46
CA VAL A 7 -62.41 -17.00 -67.31
C VAL A 7 -62.59 -16.08 -66.10
N ALA A 8 -63.88 -15.94 -65.75
CA ALA A 8 -64.55 -15.72 -64.47
C ALA A 8 -63.79 -15.07 -63.29
N LEU A 9 -64.32 -13.92 -62.88
CA LEU A 9 -64.15 -13.28 -61.59
C LEU A 9 -64.95 -14.05 -60.52
N VAL A 10 -64.29 -14.63 -59.51
CA VAL A 10 -64.92 -15.12 -58.28
C VAL A 10 -64.43 -14.24 -57.13
N LEU A 11 -65.37 -13.53 -56.50
CA LEU A 11 -65.14 -12.69 -55.33
C LEU A 11 -65.14 -13.59 -54.08
N THR A 12 -63.97 -13.84 -53.51
CA THR A 12 -63.83 -14.48 -52.19
C THR A 12 -63.42 -13.44 -51.16
N THR A 13 -64.34 -13.12 -50.26
CA THR A 13 -64.08 -12.33 -49.05
C THR A 13 -63.18 -13.11 -48.10
N LEU A 14 -61.90 -12.75 -48.01
CA LEU A 14 -60.97 -13.24 -46.99
C LEU A 14 -61.20 -12.47 -45.67
N LEU A 15 -61.66 -13.16 -44.63
CA LEU A 15 -61.57 -12.68 -43.25
C LEU A 15 -60.09 -12.65 -42.83
N LEU A 16 -59.58 -11.45 -42.54
CA LEU A 16 -58.28 -11.25 -41.90
C LEU A 16 -58.37 -11.71 -40.44
N VAL A 17 -57.99 -12.95 -40.18
CA VAL A 17 -57.64 -13.40 -38.83
C VAL A 17 -56.21 -12.94 -38.56
N ALA A 18 -56.04 -11.94 -37.71
CA ALA A 18 -54.71 -11.55 -37.23
C ALA A 18 -54.13 -12.73 -36.42
N PRO A 19 -52.87 -13.14 -36.65
CA PRO A 19 -52.25 -14.15 -35.81
C PRO A 19 -52.04 -13.54 -34.42
N SER A 20 -52.66 -14.14 -33.40
CA SER A 20 -52.28 -13.90 -32.02
C SER A 20 -50.80 -14.23 -31.89
N ALA A 21 -49.98 -13.21 -31.65
CA ALA A 21 -48.61 -13.40 -31.25
C ALA A 21 -48.61 -14.19 -29.94
N ALA A 22 -48.27 -15.48 -30.01
CA ALA A 22 -47.88 -16.24 -28.83
C ALA A 22 -46.56 -15.63 -28.34
N GLN A 23 -46.63 -14.64 -27.45
CA GLN A 23 -45.49 -14.30 -26.62
C GLN A 23 -45.17 -15.53 -25.77
N ALA A 24 -44.16 -16.28 -26.18
CA ALA A 24 -43.45 -17.16 -25.26
C ALA A 24 -42.94 -16.25 -24.13
N ALA A 25 -43.58 -16.34 -22.97
CA ALA A 25 -43.07 -15.74 -21.75
C ALA A 25 -41.69 -16.36 -21.50
N VAL A 26 -40.64 -15.60 -21.82
CA VAL A 26 -39.32 -15.86 -21.26
C VAL A 26 -39.53 -15.77 -19.76
N PRO A 27 -39.28 -16.84 -18.97
CA PRO A 27 -39.36 -16.70 -17.54
C PRO A 27 -38.37 -15.61 -17.17
N ASP A 28 -38.89 -14.52 -16.62
CA ASP A 28 -38.12 -13.44 -16.04
C ASP A 28 -37.47 -14.00 -14.78
N ARG A 29 -36.43 -14.82 -14.98
CA ARG A 29 -35.53 -15.23 -13.93
C ARG A 29 -34.72 -13.98 -13.68
N ALA A 30 -35.27 -13.10 -12.84
CA ALA A 30 -34.54 -11.99 -12.27
C ALA A 30 -33.14 -12.50 -11.95
N ALA A 31 -32.15 -12.04 -12.71
CA ALA A 31 -30.78 -12.41 -12.46
C ALA A 31 -30.55 -12.11 -10.99
N ALA A 32 -30.18 -13.14 -10.21
CA ALA A 32 -29.80 -12.91 -8.82
C ALA A 32 -28.84 -11.71 -8.84
N PRO A 33 -29.05 -10.69 -7.99
CA PRO A 33 -28.23 -9.48 -8.03
C PRO A 33 -26.77 -9.95 -8.02
N ALA A 34 -26.01 -9.56 -9.05
CA ALA A 34 -24.61 -9.94 -9.17
C ALA A 34 -23.97 -9.64 -7.81
N ALA A 35 -23.48 -10.68 -7.13
CA ALA A 35 -23.00 -10.54 -5.77
C ALA A 35 -21.96 -9.41 -5.76
N ASP A 36 -22.10 -8.45 -4.84
CA ASP A 36 -21.08 -7.40 -4.69
C ASP A 36 -19.73 -8.10 -4.47
N PRO A 37 -18.79 -7.97 -5.42
CA PRO A 37 -17.51 -8.66 -5.33
C PRO A 37 -16.75 -8.24 -4.07
N THR A 38 -16.89 -6.99 -3.64
CA THR A 38 -16.23 -6.45 -2.45
C THR A 38 -16.79 -7.10 -1.18
N ALA A 39 -18.13 -7.16 -1.05
CA ALA A 39 -18.78 -7.81 0.08
C ALA A 39 -18.41 -9.30 0.18
N THR A 40 -18.33 -9.98 -0.96
CA THR A 40 -17.95 -11.40 -1.01
C THR A 40 -16.50 -11.63 -0.60
N LEU A 41 -15.56 -10.83 -1.13
CA LEU A 41 -14.13 -10.96 -0.83
C LEU A 41 -13.77 -10.52 0.60
N THR A 42 -14.55 -9.62 1.20
CA THR A 42 -14.38 -9.21 2.61
C THR A 42 -14.55 -10.38 3.58
N GLY A 43 -15.21 -11.48 3.18
CA GLY A 43 -15.34 -12.70 3.99
C GLY A 43 -14.19 -13.70 3.85
N VAL A 44 -13.28 -13.54 2.88
CA VAL A 44 -12.17 -14.47 2.66
C VAL A 44 -11.14 -14.33 3.78
N ARG A 45 -10.79 -15.45 4.42
CA ARG A 45 -9.82 -15.53 5.54
C ARG A 45 -8.70 -16.54 5.32
N THR A 46 -8.67 -17.19 4.16
CA THR A 46 -7.63 -18.16 3.78
C THR A 46 -6.27 -17.46 3.75
N ALA A 47 -5.29 -18.01 4.47
CA ALA A 47 -3.91 -17.53 4.43
C ALA A 47 -3.33 -17.68 3.01
N GLY A 48 -2.42 -16.81 2.60
CA GLY A 48 -1.89 -16.83 1.24
C GLY A 48 -2.83 -16.24 0.18
N THR A 49 -3.82 -15.43 0.57
CA THR A 49 -4.73 -14.71 -0.34
C THR A 49 -4.64 -13.19 -0.22
N ALA A 50 -4.85 -12.48 -1.34
CA ALA A 50 -4.95 -11.03 -1.41
C ALA A 50 -5.99 -10.63 -2.46
N TRP A 51 -6.72 -9.53 -2.29
CA TRP A 51 -7.73 -9.11 -3.27
C TRP A 51 -7.77 -7.60 -3.49
N GLY A 52 -8.24 -7.20 -4.67
CA GLY A 52 -8.32 -5.79 -5.05
C GLY A 52 -8.67 -5.59 -6.52
N LEU A 53 -8.88 -4.33 -6.90
CA LEU A 53 -9.17 -3.94 -8.28
C LEU A 53 -7.89 -4.02 -9.13
N ASP A 54 -7.97 -4.67 -10.28
CA ASP A 54 -6.94 -4.56 -11.31
C ASP A 54 -7.09 -3.23 -12.06
N PRO A 55 -6.11 -2.31 -11.97
CA PRO A 55 -6.21 -0.99 -12.60
C PRO A 55 -6.20 -1.04 -14.14
N ALA A 56 -5.66 -2.10 -14.75
CA ALA A 56 -5.61 -2.23 -16.21
C ALA A 56 -6.96 -2.68 -16.78
N THR A 57 -7.70 -3.51 -16.04
CA THR A 57 -8.94 -4.13 -16.51
C THR A 57 -10.20 -3.63 -15.81
N GLY A 58 -10.05 -2.93 -14.68
CA GLY A 58 -11.16 -2.51 -13.82
C GLY A 58 -11.91 -3.67 -13.16
N ARG A 59 -11.34 -4.89 -13.15
CA ARG A 59 -11.98 -6.08 -12.56
C ARG A 59 -11.44 -6.36 -11.17
N MET A 60 -12.31 -6.82 -10.28
CA MET A 60 -11.86 -7.34 -8.98
C MET A 60 -11.07 -8.64 -9.17
N THR A 61 -9.98 -8.76 -8.43
CA THR A 61 -9.09 -9.92 -8.43
C THR A 61 -9.00 -10.51 -7.03
N LEU A 62 -8.86 -11.83 -6.96
CA LEU A 62 -8.39 -12.57 -5.80
C LEU A 62 -7.10 -13.28 -6.22
N THR A 63 -5.98 -12.87 -5.67
CA THR A 63 -4.68 -13.50 -5.86
C THR A 63 -4.45 -14.54 -4.77
N VAL A 64 -3.93 -15.71 -5.16
CA VAL A 64 -3.48 -16.79 -4.27
C VAL A 64 -1.99 -17.04 -4.50
N ASP A 65 -1.28 -17.37 -3.44
CA ASP A 65 0.14 -17.74 -3.47
C ASP A 65 0.35 -19.27 -3.49
N ASP A 66 1.60 -19.72 -3.42
CA ASP A 66 1.96 -21.15 -3.46
C ASP A 66 1.63 -21.91 -2.14
N THR A 67 1.24 -21.20 -1.07
CA THR A 67 0.91 -21.81 0.23
C THR A 67 -0.55 -22.24 0.36
N VAL A 68 -1.44 -21.77 -0.51
CA VAL A 68 -2.86 -22.13 -0.50
C VAL A 68 -3.04 -23.60 -0.91
N ALA A 69 -3.64 -24.40 -0.03
CA ALA A 69 -3.83 -25.82 -0.29
C ALA A 69 -4.78 -26.07 -1.48
N PRO A 70 -4.65 -27.18 -2.24
CA PRO A 70 -5.54 -27.46 -3.38
C PRO A 70 -7.04 -27.47 -3.03
N SER A 71 -7.41 -27.92 -1.83
CA SER A 71 -8.80 -27.91 -1.34
C SER A 71 -9.31 -26.50 -1.10
N GLU A 72 -8.53 -25.65 -0.42
CA GLU A 72 -8.87 -24.25 -0.17
C GLU A 72 -8.95 -23.47 -1.50
N LEU A 73 -8.06 -23.76 -2.44
CA LEU A 73 -8.11 -23.15 -3.76
C LEU A 73 -9.40 -23.50 -4.52
N ALA A 74 -9.89 -24.72 -4.40
CA ALA A 74 -11.16 -25.12 -5.02
C ALA A 74 -12.33 -24.35 -4.41
N GLU A 75 -12.33 -24.14 -3.09
CA GLU A 75 -13.33 -23.31 -2.40
C GLU A 75 -13.25 -21.85 -2.87
N LEU A 76 -12.04 -21.28 -2.95
CA LEU A 76 -11.83 -19.91 -3.42
C LEU A 76 -12.28 -19.72 -4.87
N ARG A 77 -12.07 -20.72 -5.76
CA ARG A 77 -12.62 -20.72 -7.13
C ARG A 77 -14.14 -20.61 -7.13
N ALA A 78 -14.82 -21.42 -6.33
CA ALA A 78 -16.28 -21.38 -6.21
C ALA A 78 -16.78 -20.04 -5.64
N VAL A 79 -15.99 -19.36 -4.79
CA VAL A 79 -16.27 -18.00 -4.32
C VAL A 79 -16.10 -16.98 -5.45
N THR A 80 -14.98 -17.03 -6.18
CA THR A 80 -14.69 -16.06 -7.25
C THR A 80 -15.64 -16.19 -8.44
N ASP A 81 -16.05 -17.41 -8.80
CA ASP A 81 -16.98 -17.65 -9.91
C ASP A 81 -18.37 -17.06 -9.62
N ARG A 82 -18.86 -17.21 -8.38
CA ARG A 82 -20.14 -16.62 -7.94
C ARG A 82 -20.11 -15.09 -7.88
N ALA A 83 -18.94 -14.52 -7.60
CA ALA A 83 -18.75 -13.09 -7.45
C ALA A 83 -18.25 -12.38 -8.73
N GLY A 84 -18.00 -13.12 -9.82
CA GLY A 84 -17.43 -12.53 -11.05
C GLY A 84 -16.00 -11.99 -10.89
N VAL A 85 -15.27 -12.44 -9.86
CA VAL A 85 -13.91 -12.03 -9.52
C VAL A 85 -12.90 -12.87 -10.32
N LEU A 86 -11.81 -12.26 -10.78
CA LEU A 86 -10.73 -13.00 -11.42
C LEU A 86 -9.82 -13.64 -10.37
N LEU A 87 -9.71 -14.97 -10.38
CA LEU A 87 -8.73 -15.68 -9.57
C LEU A 87 -7.35 -15.67 -10.27
N ARG A 88 -6.32 -15.19 -9.60
CA ARG A 88 -4.93 -15.15 -10.09
C ARG A 88 -4.03 -15.99 -9.20
N ARG A 89 -3.11 -16.75 -9.80
CA ARG A 89 -1.99 -17.36 -9.06
C ARG A 89 -0.77 -16.47 -9.17
N GLU A 90 -0.10 -16.24 -8.06
CA GLU A 90 1.20 -15.57 -8.00
C GLU A 90 2.22 -16.56 -7.42
N PRO A 91 3.33 -16.85 -8.11
CA PRO A 91 4.37 -17.72 -7.57
C PRO A 91 5.04 -17.10 -6.34
N GLY A 92 5.41 -17.93 -5.36
CA GLY A 92 6.00 -17.56 -4.08
C GLY A 92 5.00 -17.56 -2.92
N THR A 93 5.40 -16.95 -1.79
CA THR A 93 4.58 -16.83 -0.59
C THR A 93 4.32 -15.34 -0.30
N LEU A 94 3.05 -14.97 -0.17
CA LEU A 94 2.61 -13.70 0.37
C LEU A 94 3.09 -13.60 1.81
N ARG A 95 4.12 -12.79 1.98
CA ARG A 95 4.67 -12.41 3.27
C ARG A 95 4.51 -10.91 3.40
N PRO A 96 4.25 -10.39 4.62
CA PRO A 96 4.42 -8.97 4.88
C PRO A 96 5.85 -8.58 4.47
N LEU A 97 5.97 -7.83 3.38
CA LEU A 97 7.19 -7.08 3.13
C LEU A 97 7.15 -5.90 4.08
N ILE A 98 8.28 -5.57 4.71
CA ILE A 98 8.41 -4.35 5.50
C ILE A 98 9.54 -3.53 4.87
N ALA A 99 9.14 -2.44 4.21
CA ALA A 99 10.00 -1.50 3.51
C ALA A 99 9.79 -0.09 4.07
N GLY A 100 10.66 0.84 3.71
CA GLY A 100 10.56 2.22 4.16
C GLY A 100 9.17 2.79 3.84
N GLY A 101 8.53 3.43 4.79
CA GLY A 101 7.18 4.00 4.69
C GLY A 101 6.08 3.12 5.27
N GLN A 102 6.30 1.81 5.46
CA GLN A 102 5.28 0.93 6.04
C GLN A 102 5.10 1.12 7.54
N GLY A 103 3.89 0.84 8.02
CA GLY A 103 3.54 0.93 9.44
C GLY A 103 4.32 -0.06 10.30
N ILE A 104 4.85 0.43 11.41
CA ILE A 104 5.42 -0.36 12.50
C ILE A 104 4.69 0.00 13.79
N TYR A 105 4.47 -0.99 14.64
CA TYR A 105 3.56 -0.87 15.77
C TYR A 105 4.27 -1.25 17.06
N GLY A 106 4.12 -0.44 18.11
CA GLY A 106 4.67 -0.67 19.44
C GLY A 106 3.61 -1.03 20.48
N GLY A 107 4.07 -1.44 21.66
CA GLY A 107 3.22 -1.51 22.86
C GLY A 107 2.53 -0.17 23.15
N GLY A 108 1.38 -0.20 23.84
CA GLY A 108 0.66 1.02 24.24
C GLY A 108 -0.05 1.77 23.10
N GLY A 109 -0.17 1.18 21.90
CA GLY A 109 -0.87 1.78 20.76
C GLY A 109 0.00 2.66 19.87
N ALA A 110 1.32 2.69 20.09
CA ALA A 110 2.25 3.43 19.26
C ALA A 110 2.22 2.92 17.80
N ARG A 111 2.10 3.85 16.84
CA ARG A 111 2.22 3.57 15.41
C ARG A 111 3.16 4.59 14.80
N CYS A 112 4.16 4.09 14.09
CA CYS A 112 5.12 4.88 13.32
C CYS A 112 5.32 4.23 11.94
N SER A 113 6.23 4.80 11.15
CA SER A 113 6.65 4.27 9.87
C SER A 113 8.10 3.79 9.94
N LEU A 114 8.39 2.72 9.21
CA LEU A 114 9.75 2.25 8.95
C LEU A 114 10.47 3.31 8.12
N GLY A 115 11.67 3.73 8.49
CA GLY A 115 12.47 4.68 7.71
C GLY A 115 13.31 3.98 6.67
N ALA A 116 14.28 3.19 7.14
CA ALA A 116 15.13 2.39 6.27
C ALA A 116 15.44 1.03 6.91
N ASN A 117 15.58 0.02 6.07
CA ASN A 117 16.27 -1.20 6.45
C ASN A 117 17.77 -0.96 6.38
N ALA A 118 18.50 -1.41 7.39
CA ALA A 118 19.94 -1.24 7.50
C ALA A 118 20.58 -2.51 8.06
N ARG A 119 21.89 -2.65 7.90
CA ARG A 119 22.65 -3.77 8.48
C ARG A 119 24.01 -3.34 9.01
N SER A 120 24.47 -4.07 10.02
CA SER A 120 25.87 -4.14 10.43
C SER A 120 26.30 -5.61 10.39
N GLY A 121 27.23 -5.93 9.49
CA GLY A 121 27.57 -7.33 9.18
C GLY A 121 26.32 -8.11 8.72
N SER A 122 26.04 -9.24 9.39
CA SER A 122 24.86 -10.07 9.17
C SER A 122 23.63 -9.65 9.98
N THR A 123 23.74 -8.63 10.83
CA THR A 123 22.63 -8.18 11.69
C THR A 123 21.84 -7.08 11.02
N TYR A 124 20.53 -7.25 10.93
CA TYR A 124 19.61 -6.29 10.31
C TYR A 124 18.88 -5.44 11.34
N TYR A 125 18.60 -4.20 10.96
CA TYR A 125 17.93 -3.19 11.76
C TYR A 125 16.89 -2.45 10.93
N VAL A 126 15.84 -2.02 11.61
CA VAL A 126 14.97 -0.93 11.17
C VAL A 126 15.51 0.37 11.77
N ILE A 127 15.72 1.36 10.92
CA ILE A 127 15.89 2.76 11.30
C ILE A 127 14.50 3.42 11.28
N THR A 128 14.13 4.08 12.37
CA THR A 128 12.91 4.90 12.50
C THR A 128 13.21 6.10 13.42
N ALA A 129 12.21 6.94 13.71
CA ALA A 129 12.39 8.10 14.57
C ALA A 129 12.68 7.70 16.04
N GLY A 130 13.47 8.51 16.72
CA GLY A 130 13.87 8.29 18.11
C GLY A 130 12.69 8.36 19.05
N HIS A 131 11.81 9.36 18.87
CA HIS A 131 10.58 9.49 19.66
C HIS A 131 9.65 8.29 19.51
N CYS A 132 9.67 7.61 18.36
CA CYS A 132 8.96 6.34 18.18
C CYS A 132 9.59 5.29 19.09
N THR A 133 10.89 5.02 18.95
CA THR A 133 11.57 3.98 19.74
C THR A 133 11.53 4.21 21.26
N THR A 134 11.33 5.43 21.74
CA THR A 134 11.07 5.70 23.17
C THR A 134 9.76 5.06 23.67
N ALA A 135 8.74 4.95 22.81
CA ALA A 135 7.40 4.51 23.18
C ALA A 135 7.28 3.01 23.47
N ALA A 136 8.13 2.17 22.87
CA ALA A 136 8.04 0.72 23.06
C ALA A 136 9.40 0.00 22.89
N PRO A 137 9.68 -1.03 23.71
CA PRO A 137 10.85 -1.88 23.56
C PRO A 137 10.70 -2.90 22.42
N THR A 138 9.49 -3.41 22.17
CA THR A 138 9.19 -4.40 21.13
C THR A 138 8.29 -3.79 20.07
N TRP A 139 8.60 -4.09 18.81
CA TRP A 139 7.89 -3.60 17.63
C TRP A 139 7.38 -4.74 16.77
N TYR A 140 6.29 -4.46 16.06
CA TYR A 140 5.52 -5.41 15.26
C TYR A 140 5.30 -4.88 13.85
N ALA A 141 5.18 -5.80 12.88
CA ALA A 141 4.96 -5.50 11.47
C ALA A 141 3.47 -5.26 11.13
N ASP A 142 2.57 -5.60 12.03
CA ASP A 142 1.12 -5.53 11.85
C ASP A 142 0.42 -4.81 13.01
N SER A 143 -0.71 -4.18 12.71
CA SER A 143 -1.49 -3.44 13.72
C SER A 143 -2.11 -4.34 14.79
N ALA A 144 -2.32 -5.63 14.50
CA ALA A 144 -2.78 -6.60 15.49
C ALA A 144 -1.66 -7.02 16.46
N ARG A 145 -0.40 -6.63 16.20
CA ARG A 145 0.78 -6.91 17.02
C ARG A 145 1.01 -8.41 17.22
N THR A 146 0.85 -9.16 16.14
CA THR A 146 1.00 -10.62 16.12
C THR A 146 2.33 -11.06 15.51
N THR A 147 2.89 -10.24 14.62
CA THR A 147 4.13 -10.50 13.90
C THR A 147 5.23 -9.61 14.46
N VAL A 148 6.06 -10.16 15.34
CA VAL A 148 7.19 -9.42 15.94
C VAL A 148 8.18 -9.04 14.85
N LEU A 149 8.39 -7.73 14.71
CA LEU A 149 9.38 -7.15 13.81
C LEU A 149 10.77 -7.22 14.44
N GLY A 150 10.86 -6.80 15.70
CA GLY A 150 12.13 -6.75 16.40
C GLY A 150 12.08 -6.02 17.73
N THR A 151 13.25 -5.85 18.33
CA THR A 151 13.42 -5.18 19.62
C THR A 151 14.30 -3.96 19.48
N ARG A 152 13.93 -2.87 20.14
CA ARG A 152 14.73 -1.65 20.21
C ARG A 152 16.12 -1.94 20.75
N THR A 153 17.13 -1.44 20.06
CA THR A 153 18.54 -1.53 20.47
C THR A 153 19.20 -0.16 20.68
N ALA A 154 18.65 0.89 20.08
CA ALA A 154 19.15 2.24 20.30
C ALA A 154 18.05 3.30 20.11
N THR A 155 18.23 4.43 20.81
CA THR A 155 17.38 5.62 20.73
C THR A 155 18.25 6.84 20.98
N SER A 156 18.09 7.88 20.16
CA SER A 156 18.64 9.21 20.41
C SER A 156 17.50 10.23 20.25
N TYR A 157 16.96 10.68 21.37
CA TYR A 157 15.86 11.64 21.46
C TYR A 157 15.71 12.19 22.89
N PRO A 158 15.60 13.52 23.12
CA PRO A 158 15.73 14.61 22.13
C PRO A 158 17.20 14.84 21.72
N THR A 159 17.53 16.04 21.19
CA THR A 159 18.79 16.41 20.52
C THR A 159 18.89 15.92 19.08
N ASN A 160 18.64 14.62 18.89
CA ASN A 160 18.42 13.99 17.59
C ASN A 160 17.03 13.35 17.57
N ASP A 161 16.62 12.77 16.44
CA ASP A 161 15.40 11.99 16.33
C ASP A 161 15.56 10.73 15.49
N TYR A 162 16.33 9.77 16.00
CA TYR A 162 16.48 8.45 15.39
C TYR A 162 16.55 7.33 16.42
N GLY A 163 16.19 6.12 16.00
CA GLY A 163 16.30 4.91 16.79
C GLY A 163 16.43 3.67 15.93
N LEU A 164 16.92 2.60 16.54
CA LEU A 164 17.16 1.30 15.91
C LEU A 164 16.32 0.22 16.57
N ILE A 165 15.66 -0.58 15.74
CA ILE A 165 14.99 -1.82 16.13
C ILE A 165 15.75 -2.95 15.44
N ARG A 166 16.35 -3.86 16.20
CA ARG A 166 17.02 -5.04 15.65
C ARG A 166 15.97 -6.07 15.27
N TYR A 167 16.01 -6.56 14.04
CA TYR A 167 15.14 -7.63 13.59
C TYR A 167 15.35 -8.91 14.43
N THR A 168 14.25 -9.56 14.81
CA THR A 168 14.28 -10.84 15.55
C THR A 168 13.71 -12.00 14.75
N GLY A 169 12.95 -11.73 13.69
CA GLY A 169 12.34 -12.74 12.82
C GLY A 169 12.97 -12.81 11.42
N GLN A 170 12.40 -13.65 10.56
CA GLN A 170 12.82 -13.84 9.16
C GLN A 170 12.06 -12.94 8.17
N ILE A 171 11.57 -11.79 8.65
CA ILE A 171 10.82 -10.86 7.79
C ILE A 171 11.77 -10.29 6.74
N ALA A 172 11.32 -10.28 5.48
CA ALA A 172 12.11 -9.71 4.40
C ALA A 172 12.34 -8.20 4.64
N HIS A 173 13.60 -7.78 4.54
CA HIS A 173 14.07 -6.43 4.82
C HIS A 173 14.74 -5.83 3.57
N PRO A 174 13.98 -5.58 2.48
CA PRO A 174 14.54 -5.05 1.25
C PRO A 174 15.08 -3.63 1.44
N SER A 175 16.12 -3.27 0.68
CA SER A 175 16.53 -1.86 0.54
C SER A 175 15.57 -1.14 -0.40
N ALA A 176 14.39 -0.80 0.11
CA ALA A 176 13.32 -0.21 -0.67
C ALA A 176 12.39 0.68 0.17
N VAL A 177 11.63 1.53 -0.52
CA VAL A 177 10.53 2.33 0.01
C VAL A 177 9.22 1.83 -0.58
N TYR A 178 8.21 1.62 0.24
CA TYR A 178 6.85 1.28 -0.18
C TYR A 178 6.12 2.50 -0.73
N THR A 179 5.55 2.36 -1.93
CA THR A 179 4.94 3.46 -2.71
C THR A 179 3.42 3.40 -2.80
N TYR A 180 2.76 2.51 -2.04
CA TYR A 180 1.30 2.47 -1.89
C TYR A 180 0.49 2.52 -3.21
N PRO A 181 0.48 1.47 -4.04
CA PRO A 181 1.20 0.19 -3.94
C PRO A 181 2.60 0.25 -4.57
N GLY A 182 3.37 -0.84 -4.42
CA GLY A 182 4.66 -1.02 -5.08
C GLY A 182 5.87 -0.68 -4.21
N LEU A 183 7.06 -0.88 -4.78
CA LEU A 183 8.34 -0.65 -4.13
C LEU A 183 9.25 0.17 -5.04
N LEU A 184 9.95 1.13 -4.43
CA LEU A 184 11.05 1.87 -5.05
C LEU A 184 12.36 1.45 -4.38
N THR A 185 13.28 0.90 -5.16
CA THR A 185 14.58 0.46 -4.68
C THR A 185 15.41 1.64 -4.17
N ILE A 186 16.06 1.46 -3.02
CA ILE A 186 17.01 2.41 -2.46
C ILE A 186 18.43 1.95 -2.77
N ASN A 187 19.11 2.77 -3.56
CA ASN A 187 20.47 2.56 -4.06
C ASN A 187 21.54 3.12 -3.12
N GLY A 188 21.14 3.76 -2.02
CA GLY A 188 22.07 4.27 -0.99
C GLY A 188 21.63 5.58 -0.34
N PRO A 189 22.40 6.09 0.64
CA PRO A 189 22.16 7.37 1.29
C PRO A 189 22.63 8.56 0.45
N GLY A 190 21.83 9.62 0.34
CA GLY A 190 22.19 10.88 -0.32
C GLY A 190 22.17 12.08 0.64
N ASN A 191 22.81 13.17 0.23
CA ASN A 191 22.77 14.45 0.94
C ASN A 191 21.69 15.35 0.34
N ALA A 192 20.89 15.98 1.20
CA ALA A 192 19.86 16.90 0.77
C ALA A 192 20.45 18.26 0.35
N TYR A 193 19.84 18.91 -0.64
CA TYR A 193 20.12 20.31 -1.01
C TYR A 193 18.82 21.10 -1.17
N ILE A 194 18.87 22.41 -0.93
CA ILE A 194 17.68 23.29 -1.03
C ILE A 194 17.20 23.33 -2.49
N GLY A 195 15.89 23.20 -2.70
CA GLY A 195 15.25 23.11 -4.01
C GLY A 195 15.19 21.68 -4.57
N GLN A 196 15.80 20.70 -3.92
CA GLN A 196 15.76 19.30 -4.36
C GLN A 196 14.33 18.76 -4.33
N ALA A 197 13.89 18.20 -5.45
CA ALA A 197 12.65 17.46 -5.54
C ALA A 197 12.76 16.13 -4.78
N VAL A 198 11.84 15.91 -3.85
CA VAL A 198 11.86 14.79 -2.92
C VAL A 198 10.45 14.27 -2.69
N CYS A 199 10.36 12.99 -2.36
CA CYS A 199 9.14 12.33 -1.92
C CYS A 199 9.36 11.75 -0.54
N ARG A 200 8.27 11.61 0.21
CA ARG A 200 8.24 10.88 1.47
C ARG A 200 7.17 9.82 1.44
N SER A 201 7.38 8.74 2.17
CA SER A 201 6.40 7.67 2.35
C SER A 201 6.10 7.48 3.84
N GLY A 202 4.83 7.27 4.18
CA GLY A 202 4.42 7.09 5.57
C GLY A 202 3.11 6.30 5.69
N SER A 203 2.93 5.65 6.83
CA SER A 203 1.84 4.71 7.07
C SER A 203 0.46 5.34 7.18
N THR A 204 0.37 6.66 7.35
CA THR A 204 -0.90 7.38 7.49
C THR A 204 -1.34 7.99 6.18
N THR A 205 -0.42 8.66 5.48
CA THR A 205 -0.77 9.48 4.32
C THR A 205 -0.13 9.03 3.02
N GLY A 206 0.51 7.85 3.02
CA GLY A 206 1.10 7.24 1.83
C GLY A 206 2.28 8.04 1.28
N VAL A 207 2.35 8.16 -0.05
CA VAL A 207 3.38 8.95 -0.73
C VAL A 207 2.92 10.39 -0.91
N ARG A 208 3.78 11.35 -0.54
CA ARG A 208 3.65 12.76 -0.92
C ARG A 208 4.99 13.29 -1.38
N CYS A 209 4.98 14.24 -2.30
CA CYS A 209 6.19 14.84 -2.86
C CYS A 209 6.16 16.36 -2.74
N GLY A 210 7.35 16.94 -2.79
CA GLY A 210 7.58 18.37 -2.65
C GLY A 210 9.07 18.66 -2.78
N THR A 211 9.54 19.65 -2.03
CA THR A 211 10.91 20.16 -2.15
C THR A 211 11.56 20.35 -0.79
N VAL A 212 12.88 20.15 -0.74
CA VAL A 212 13.70 20.63 0.38
C VAL A 212 13.71 22.16 0.38
N THR A 213 13.42 22.76 1.52
CA THR A 213 13.30 24.22 1.71
C THR A 213 14.31 24.77 2.72
N GLY A 214 15.02 23.90 3.44
CA GLY A 214 16.04 24.30 4.39
C GLY A 214 16.86 23.10 4.87
N LEU A 215 18.05 23.37 5.39
CA LEU A 215 18.97 22.39 5.96
C LEU A 215 19.46 22.90 7.32
N ASN A 216 20.06 22.02 8.13
CA ASN A 216 20.59 22.34 9.45
C ASN A 216 19.59 23.10 10.36
N GLN A 217 18.32 22.71 10.30
CA GLN A 217 17.29 23.34 11.10
C GLN A 217 17.35 22.85 12.54
N THR A 218 17.16 23.80 13.46
CA THR A 218 16.91 23.51 14.87
C THR A 218 15.42 23.66 15.14
N VAL A 219 14.80 22.61 15.66
CA VAL A 219 13.36 22.58 15.97
C VAL A 219 13.17 22.40 17.47
N ASN A 220 12.38 23.28 18.07
CA ASN A 220 12.03 23.23 19.49
C ASN A 220 10.66 22.54 19.62
N TYR A 221 10.65 21.23 19.84
CA TYR A 221 9.42 20.52 20.19
C TYR A 221 9.13 20.69 21.69
N ALA A 222 7.87 20.48 22.10
CA ALA A 222 7.49 20.50 23.51
C ALA A 222 8.26 19.46 24.35
N THR A 223 8.75 18.42 23.69
CA THR A 223 9.54 17.30 24.24
C THR A 223 11.04 17.56 24.27
N GLY A 224 11.51 18.64 23.62
CA GLY A 224 12.93 18.99 23.58
C GLY A 224 13.37 19.57 22.22
N VAL A 225 14.62 20.06 22.20
CA VAL A 225 15.25 20.65 21.01
C VAL A 225 15.89 19.55 20.17
N ILE A 226 15.77 19.64 18.85
CA ILE A 226 16.42 18.74 17.88
C ILE A 226 17.18 19.58 16.85
N TYR A 227 18.40 19.16 16.51
CA TYR A 227 19.31 19.90 15.65
C TYR A 227 19.52 19.21 14.29
N GLY A 228 20.10 19.94 13.34
CA GLY A 228 20.61 19.33 12.09
C GLY A 228 19.55 18.85 11.09
N LEU A 229 18.29 19.26 11.25
CA LEU A 229 17.18 18.70 10.46
C LEU A 229 17.10 19.27 9.04
N ILE A 230 16.60 18.44 8.11
CA ILE A 230 16.21 18.82 6.76
C ILE A 230 14.76 19.31 6.81
N ARG A 231 14.46 20.48 6.24
CA ARG A 231 13.08 21.03 6.15
C ARG A 231 12.50 20.85 4.76
N THR A 232 11.25 20.43 4.66
CA THR A 232 10.51 20.35 3.39
C THR A 232 9.15 21.02 3.51
N ASN A 233 8.51 21.30 2.37
CA ASN A 233 7.11 21.75 2.29
C ASN A 233 6.12 20.57 2.13
N ILE A 234 6.54 19.35 2.47
CA ILE A 234 5.68 18.18 2.38
C ILE A 234 4.89 18.06 3.69
N CYS A 235 3.57 17.86 3.60
CA CYS A 235 2.73 17.60 4.78
C CYS A 235 3.04 16.21 5.39
N ALA A 236 2.69 16.00 6.65
CA ALA A 236 2.63 14.68 7.29
C ALA A 236 1.63 14.68 8.44
N GLU A 237 1.18 13.49 8.84
CA GLU A 237 0.21 13.28 9.91
C GLU A 237 0.75 12.32 10.99
N PRO A 238 0.14 12.26 12.18
CA PRO A 238 0.50 11.27 13.20
C PRO A 238 0.55 9.84 12.63
N GLY A 239 1.67 9.15 12.86
CA GLY A 239 1.94 7.82 12.32
C GLY A 239 2.83 7.78 11.07
N ASP A 240 3.02 8.91 10.37
CA ASP A 240 4.03 9.02 9.31
C ASP A 240 5.45 9.12 9.89
N SER A 241 5.59 9.46 11.18
CA SER A 241 6.86 9.58 11.90
C SER A 241 7.79 8.40 11.62
N GLY A 242 9.07 8.68 11.38
CA GLY A 242 10.08 7.71 11.01
C GLY A 242 10.10 7.36 9.53
N GLY A 243 9.08 7.72 8.74
CA GLY A 243 9.01 7.40 7.31
C GLY A 243 10.13 8.05 6.47
N PRO A 244 10.57 7.43 5.36
CA PRO A 244 11.70 7.89 4.55
C PRO A 244 11.38 9.15 3.77
N LEU A 245 12.36 10.05 3.69
CA LEU A 245 12.50 11.08 2.66
C LEU A 245 13.49 10.59 1.60
N TYR A 246 13.11 10.60 0.33
CA TYR A 246 13.91 10.03 -0.75
C TYR A 246 13.77 10.80 -2.07
N VAL A 247 14.77 10.63 -2.94
CA VAL A 247 14.77 11.14 -4.32
C VAL A 247 14.28 10.03 -5.23
N ALA A 248 13.05 10.17 -5.73
CA ALA A 248 12.39 9.12 -6.52
C ALA A 248 13.16 8.76 -7.81
N SER A 249 13.72 9.75 -8.50
CA SER A 249 14.44 9.52 -9.77
C SER A 249 15.74 8.74 -9.63
N THR A 250 16.35 8.73 -8.44
CA THR A 250 17.67 8.11 -8.22
C THR A 250 17.66 6.99 -7.18
N GLY A 251 16.56 6.80 -6.45
CA GLY A 251 16.50 5.86 -5.34
C GLY A 251 17.44 6.20 -4.20
N ARG A 252 17.62 7.49 -3.89
CA ARG A 252 18.53 7.94 -2.81
C ARG A 252 17.70 8.33 -1.60
N ILE A 253 17.94 7.71 -0.45
CA ILE A 253 17.30 8.10 0.81
C ILE A 253 18.08 9.24 1.46
N LEU A 254 17.39 10.26 1.95
CA LEU A 254 18.00 11.47 2.51
C LEU A 254 17.80 11.57 4.02
N GLY A 255 16.68 11.07 4.53
CA GLY A 255 16.35 11.18 5.94
C GLY A 255 15.11 10.41 6.36
N ILE A 256 14.79 10.52 7.64
CA ILE A 256 13.59 9.93 8.27
C ILE A 256 12.77 11.02 8.96
N LEU A 257 11.45 10.93 8.87
CA LEU A 257 10.56 11.98 9.37
C LEU A 257 10.65 12.09 10.90
N SER A 258 11.00 13.28 11.40
CA SER A 258 10.95 13.61 12.83
C SER A 258 9.57 14.14 13.20
N GLY A 259 9.11 15.19 12.50
CA GLY A 259 7.87 15.87 12.84
C GLY A 259 7.62 17.05 11.93
N GLY A 260 6.65 17.90 12.27
CA GLY A 260 6.24 18.99 11.42
C GLY A 260 5.10 19.82 11.98
N THR A 261 4.58 20.71 11.13
CA THR A 261 3.44 21.57 11.41
C THR A 261 2.46 21.54 10.24
N GLY A 262 1.21 21.95 10.51
CA GLY A 262 0.13 21.89 9.52
C GLY A 262 -0.46 20.49 9.41
N ASN A 263 -1.12 20.21 8.28
CA ASN A 263 -1.76 18.92 7.98
C ASN A 263 -1.85 18.71 6.46
N CYS A 264 -2.21 17.51 6.02
CA CYS A 264 -2.30 17.20 4.59
C CYS A 264 -3.55 17.75 3.87
N THR A 265 -4.40 18.51 4.57
CA THR A 265 -5.56 19.21 3.99
C THR A 265 -5.23 20.67 3.68
N ALA A 266 -4.49 21.35 4.57
CA ALA A 266 -4.13 22.77 4.46
C ALA A 266 -2.68 23.00 4.03
N GLY A 267 -1.88 21.94 3.91
CA GLY A 267 -0.44 22.01 3.71
C GLY A 267 0.33 22.00 5.03
N GLY A 268 1.63 21.77 4.93
CA GLY A 268 2.47 21.63 6.12
C GLY A 268 3.95 21.74 5.83
N THR A 269 4.71 21.88 6.91
CA THR A 269 6.17 21.82 6.90
C THR A 269 6.59 20.58 7.66
N THR A 270 7.53 19.82 7.13
CA THR A 270 8.09 18.65 7.84
C THR A 270 9.60 18.73 7.95
N TYR A 271 10.11 18.08 8.99
CA TYR A 271 11.52 18.05 9.35
C TYR A 271 12.00 16.61 9.43
N TYR A 272 13.19 16.34 8.89
CA TYR A 272 13.74 15.00 8.77
C TYR A 272 15.15 14.94 9.34
N GLN A 273 15.42 13.89 10.12
CA GLN A 273 16.77 13.56 10.54
C GLN A 273 17.56 13.02 9.34
N PRO A 274 18.76 13.56 9.03
CA PRO A 274 19.60 13.03 7.96
C PRO A 274 19.94 11.55 8.18
N ILE A 275 19.71 10.71 7.17
CA ILE A 275 19.96 9.26 7.28
C ILE A 275 21.45 8.95 7.40
N ALA A 276 22.30 9.75 6.75
CA ALA A 276 23.75 9.58 6.78
C ALA A 276 24.31 9.67 8.21
N GLU A 277 23.73 10.53 9.05
CA GLU A 277 24.11 10.66 10.46
C GLU A 277 23.82 9.38 11.24
N VAL A 278 22.62 8.82 11.07
CA VAL A 278 22.22 7.57 11.74
C VAL A 278 23.12 6.42 11.32
N LEU A 279 23.42 6.32 10.02
CA LEU A 279 24.30 5.29 9.48
C LEU A 279 25.71 5.40 10.04
N ALA A 280 26.26 6.62 10.10
CA ALA A 280 27.59 6.87 10.65
C ALA A 280 27.66 6.60 12.16
N ALA A 281 26.66 7.02 12.93
CA ALA A 281 26.61 6.88 14.38
C ALA A 281 26.65 5.41 14.85
N TYR A 282 26.13 4.48 14.04
CA TYR A 282 26.04 3.06 14.39
C TYR A 282 26.81 2.12 13.46
N GLY A 283 27.61 2.66 12.53
CA GLY A 283 28.37 1.84 11.57
C GLY A 283 27.46 0.96 10.70
N LEU A 284 26.33 1.50 10.25
CA LEU A 284 25.33 0.79 9.45
C LEU A 284 25.50 1.06 7.95
N THR A 285 25.07 0.09 7.15
CA THR A 285 24.92 0.20 5.70
C THR A 285 23.49 -0.10 5.29
N LEU A 286 23.05 0.42 4.15
CA LEU A 286 21.80 -0.03 3.54
C LEU A 286 22.06 -1.38 2.83
N PRO A 287 21.15 -2.37 2.96
CA PRO A 287 21.42 -3.75 2.58
C PRO A 287 21.45 -4.03 1.08
#